data_AF-A0A7S2C2N6-F1
#
_entry.id   AF-A0A7S2C2N6-F1
#
_cell.length_a   1.000
_cell.length_b   1.000
_cell.length_c   1.000
_cell.angle_alpha   90.00
_cell.angle_beta   90.00
_cell.angle_gamma   90.00
#
_symmetry.space_group_name_H-M   'P 1'
#
loop_
_entity.id
_entity.type
_entity.pdbx_description
1 polymer ?
#
loop_
_entity_poly.entity_id
_entity_poly.type
_entity_poly.pdbx_seq_one_letter_code
_entity_poly.pdbx_strand_id
1 'polypeptide(L)'
;MNELMAHNPGVRSRFPTTILFEDYSVSELMQIARQFLGSQHLNLTDEASAMLEKQLGVMVDAKDVQNGNGRAVRNVVEQAMRAQALRLSDNKASLAPHLLSIIEAADLIA
;
A
#
# COMPACT_ATOMS: atom_id res chain seq x y z
N MET A 1 -9.80 -17.78 11.95
CA MET A 1 -11.08 -17.76 12.71
C MET A 1 -11.79 -19.11 12.72
N ASN A 2 -12.00 -19.75 11.56
CA ASN A 2 -12.68 -21.05 11.49
C ASN A 2 -12.00 -22.17 12.30
N GLU A 3 -10.67 -22.20 12.32
CA GLU A 3 -9.91 -23.18 13.10
C GLU A 3 -10.07 -23.00 14.62
N LEU A 4 -10.14 -21.75 15.10
CA LEU A 4 -10.39 -21.43 16.50
C LEU A 4 -11.81 -21.86 16.92
N MET A 5 -12.79 -21.63 16.06
CA MET A 5 -14.19 -22.05 16.25
C MET A 5 -14.34 -23.57 16.25
N ALA A 6 -13.54 -24.28 15.45
CA ALA A 6 -13.55 -25.74 15.35
C ALA A 6 -13.01 -26.42 16.62
N HIS A 7 -12.07 -25.79 17.34
CA HIS A 7 -11.48 -26.35 18.56
C HIS A 7 -12.38 -26.23 19.80
N ASN A 8 -13.33 -25.30 19.84
CA ASN A 8 -14.24 -25.16 20.98
C ASN A 8 -15.68 -24.87 20.51
N PRO A 9 -16.55 -25.89 20.47
CA PRO A 9 -17.95 -25.75 20.05
C PRO A 9 -18.74 -24.68 20.85
N GLY A 10 -18.37 -24.45 22.11
CA GLY A 10 -18.99 -23.44 22.97
C GLY A 10 -18.69 -22.00 22.52
N VAL A 11 -17.58 -21.78 21.82
CA VAL A 11 -17.22 -20.46 21.27
C VAL A 11 -18.18 -20.09 20.15
N ARG A 12 -18.57 -21.04 19.28
CA ARG A 12 -19.55 -20.77 18.21
C ARG A 12 -20.90 -20.29 18.74
N SER A 13 -21.34 -20.78 19.90
CA SER A 13 -22.60 -20.35 20.53
C SER A 13 -22.57 -18.90 21.05
N ARG A 14 -21.38 -18.40 21.42
CA ARG A 14 -21.19 -17.05 21.99
C ARG A 14 -20.88 -15.98 20.95
N PHE A 15 -20.55 -16.39 19.72
CA PHE A 15 -20.27 -15.50 18.59
C PHE A 15 -21.17 -15.89 17.39
N PRO A 16 -22.49 -15.64 17.47
CA PRO A 16 -23.44 -16.06 16.43
C PRO A 16 -23.30 -15.26 15.13
N THR A 17 -22.71 -14.06 15.18
CA THR A 17 -22.52 -13.18 14.02
C THR A 17 -21.11 -13.32 13.47
N THR A 18 -21.02 -13.68 12.20
CA THR A 18 -19.75 -13.67 11.45
C THR A 18 -19.81 -12.54 10.43
N ILE A 19 -18.83 -11.64 10.49
CA ILE A 19 -18.62 -10.61 9.46
C ILE A 19 -17.41 -11.05 8.64
N LEU A 20 -17.60 -11.18 7.33
CA LEU A 20 -16.51 -11.46 6.39
C LEU A 20 -15.92 -10.11 5.94
N PHE A 21 -14.60 -10.01 6.01
CA PHE A 21 -13.85 -8.90 5.42
C PHE A 21 -13.17 -9.44 4.18
N GLU A 22 -13.61 -8.96 3.02
CA GLU A 22 -13.00 -9.30 1.73
C GLU A 22 -11.67 -8.56 1.57
N ASP A 23 -10.76 -9.14 0.79
CA ASP A 23 -9.53 -8.47 0.40
C ASP A 23 -9.84 -7.34 -0.59
N TYR A 24 -9.05 -6.28 -0.55
CA TYR A 24 -9.22 -5.16 -1.46
C TYR A 24 -8.77 -5.52 -2.87
N SER A 25 -9.51 -5.05 -3.87
CA SER A 25 -9.09 -5.03 -5.25
C SER A 25 -7.91 -4.06 -5.47
N VAL A 26 -7.19 -4.24 -6.58
CA VAL A 26 -6.07 -3.34 -6.96
C VAL A 26 -6.51 -1.87 -7.00
N SER A 27 -7.72 -1.58 -7.49
CA SER A 27 -8.25 -0.22 -7.57
C SER A 27 -8.52 0.38 -6.18
N GLU A 28 -9.01 -0.42 -5.23
CA GLU A 28 -9.19 0.01 -3.83
C GLU A 28 -7.84 0.20 -3.13
N LEU A 29 -6.86 -0.67 -3.37
CA LEU A 29 -5.51 -0.51 -2.87
C LEU A 29 -4.86 0.78 -3.42
N MET A 30 -5.08 1.11 -4.69
CA MET A 30 -4.66 2.39 -5.28
C MET A 30 -5.34 3.59 -4.63
N GLN A 31 -6.62 3.49 -4.25
CA GLN A 31 -7.31 4.56 -3.50
C GLN A 31 -6.69 4.75 -2.11
N ILE A 32 -6.40 3.66 -1.40
CA ILE A 32 -5.71 3.70 -0.10
C ILE A 32 -4.34 4.36 -0.25
N ALA A 33 -3.58 4.03 -1.30
CA ALA A 33 -2.28 4.63 -1.57
C ALA A 33 -2.39 6.15 -1.77
N ARG A 34 -3.34 6.59 -2.61
CA ARG A 34 -3.60 8.01 -2.89
C ARG A 34 -4.05 8.76 -1.65
N GLN A 35 -4.90 8.17 -0.83
CA GLN A 35 -5.34 8.79 0.42
C GLN A 35 -4.17 8.95 1.40
N PHE A 36 -3.32 7.93 1.51
CA PHE A 36 -2.14 7.98 2.38
C PHE A 36 -1.14 9.04 1.89
N LEU A 37 -0.80 9.07 0.60
CA LEU A 37 0.06 10.09 0.00
C LEU A 37 -0.51 11.50 0.15
N GLY A 38 -1.82 11.67 -0.08
CA GLY A 38 -2.51 12.95 0.09
C GLY A 38 -2.43 13.47 1.53
N SER A 39 -2.46 12.58 2.53
CA SER A 39 -2.24 12.97 3.95
C SER A 39 -0.83 13.49 4.23
N GLN A 40 0.13 13.16 3.37
CA GLN A 40 1.53 13.63 3.44
C GLN A 40 1.81 14.76 2.44
N HIS A 41 0.78 15.29 1.76
CA HIS A 41 0.91 16.27 0.68
C HIS A 41 1.80 15.82 -0.50
N LEU A 42 1.82 14.51 -0.76
CA LEU A 42 2.57 13.89 -1.85
C LEU A 42 1.64 13.46 -2.98
N ASN A 43 2.16 13.52 -4.20
CA ASN A 43 1.49 13.04 -5.41
C ASN A 43 2.43 12.11 -6.19
N LEU A 44 1.84 11.20 -6.95
CA LEU A 44 2.57 10.35 -7.91
C LEU A 44 2.58 11.02 -9.27
N THR A 45 3.66 10.85 -10.04
CA THR A 45 3.59 11.06 -11.50
C THR A 45 2.71 9.98 -12.13
N ASP A 46 2.28 10.20 -13.38
CA ASP A 46 1.46 9.22 -14.10
C ASP A 46 2.22 7.88 -14.26
N GLU A 47 3.53 7.94 -14.54
CA GLU A 47 4.38 6.75 -14.62
C GLU A 47 4.51 6.03 -13.28
N ALA A 48 4.64 6.78 -12.18
CA ALA A 48 4.70 6.21 -10.84
C ALA A 48 3.37 5.56 -10.46
N SER A 49 2.24 6.17 -10.81
CA SER A 49 0.91 5.60 -10.58
C SER A 49 0.74 4.28 -11.34
N ALA A 50 1.15 4.23 -12.61
CA ALA A 50 1.07 3.01 -13.42
C ALA A 50 1.99 1.89 -12.89
N MET A 51 3.19 2.25 -12.43
CA MET A 51 4.13 1.30 -11.84
C MET A 51 3.60 0.72 -10.52
N LEU A 52 3.06 1.58 -9.64
CA LEU A 52 2.48 1.14 -8.37
C LEU A 52 1.27 0.22 -8.61
N GLU A 53 0.39 0.56 -9.54
CA GLU A 53 -0.77 -0.28 -9.89
C GLU A 53 -0.33 -1.68 -10.35
N LYS A 54 0.72 -1.76 -11.19
CA LYS A 54 1.30 -3.04 -11.61
C LYS A 54 1.87 -3.83 -10.43
N GLN A 55 2.61 -3.18 -9.54
CA GLN A 55 3.21 -3.84 -8.36
C GLN A 55 2.13 -4.38 -7.43
N LEU A 56 1.06 -3.61 -7.19
CA LEU A 56 -0.09 -4.05 -6.42
C LEU A 56 -0.84 -5.20 -7.09
N GLY A 57 -0.96 -5.19 -8.43
CA GLY A 57 -1.53 -6.31 -9.19
C GLY A 57 -0.78 -7.62 -8.94
N VAL A 58 0.55 -7.59 -9.01
CA VAL A 58 1.38 -8.77 -8.71
C VAL A 58 1.18 -9.25 -7.27
N MET A 59 1.07 -8.33 -6.30
CA MET A 59 0.83 -8.68 -4.89
C MET A 59 -0.54 -9.34 -4.67
N VAL A 60 -1.58 -8.84 -5.32
CA VAL A 60 -2.94 -9.42 -5.25
C VAL A 60 -2.97 -10.80 -5.90
N ASP A 61 -2.36 -10.95 -7.09
CA ASP A 61 -2.32 -12.21 -7.84
C ASP A 61 -1.54 -13.30 -7.11
N ALA A 62 -0.48 -12.93 -6.39
CA ALA A 62 0.31 -13.87 -5.59
C ALA A 62 -0.48 -14.52 -4.44
N LYS A 63 -1.65 -13.98 -4.06
CA LYS A 63 -2.51 -14.47 -2.96
C LYS A 63 -1.76 -14.79 -1.67
N ASP A 64 -0.65 -14.09 -1.42
CA ASP A 64 0.11 -14.30 -0.20
C ASP A 64 -0.69 -13.72 0.96
N VAL A 65 -1.10 -14.58 1.89
CA VAL A 65 -1.85 -14.22 3.09
C VAL A 65 -1.07 -13.22 3.96
N GLN A 66 0.25 -13.10 3.76
CA GLN A 66 1.11 -12.11 4.39
C GLN A 66 1.07 -10.72 3.72
N ASN A 67 0.44 -10.57 2.54
CA ASN A 67 0.40 -9.31 1.77
C ASN A 67 -0.53 -8.24 2.36
N GLY A 68 -1.08 -8.43 3.56
CA GLY A 68 -1.43 -7.34 4.48
C GLY A 68 -2.41 -6.24 4.02
N ASN A 69 -3.06 -6.37 2.85
CA ASN A 69 -3.97 -5.37 2.27
C ASN A 69 -3.40 -3.94 2.38
N GLY A 70 -4.11 -3.01 3.02
CA GLY A 70 -3.66 -1.63 3.20
C GLY A 70 -2.31 -1.49 3.92
N ARG A 71 -1.88 -2.49 4.72
CA ARG A 71 -0.55 -2.50 5.33
C ARG A 71 0.56 -2.65 4.29
N ALA A 72 0.39 -3.51 3.29
CA ALA A 72 1.37 -3.65 2.22
C ALA A 72 1.45 -2.37 1.38
N VAL A 73 0.30 -1.76 1.06
CA VAL A 73 0.26 -0.47 0.37
C VAL A 73 1.06 0.58 1.14
N ARG A 74 0.85 0.70 2.45
CA ARG A 74 1.61 1.64 3.29
C ARG A 74 3.11 1.34 3.25
N ASN A 75 3.51 0.08 3.35
CA ASN A 75 4.93 -0.30 3.30
C ASN A 75 5.60 0.09 1.97
N VAL A 76 4.92 -0.12 0.84
CA VAL A 76 5.44 0.27 -0.49
C VAL A 76 5.56 1.79 -0.59
N VAL A 77 4.52 2.52 -0.20
CA VAL A 77 4.53 3.98 -0.25
C VAL A 77 5.61 4.57 0.66
N GLU A 78 5.76 4.07 1.88
CA GLU A 78 6.81 4.52 2.80
C GLU A 78 8.22 4.24 2.25
N GLN A 79 8.42 3.13 1.55
CA GLN A 79 9.69 2.86 0.85
C GLN A 79 9.92 3.87 -0.27
N ALA A 80 8.90 4.18 -1.07
CA ALA A 80 8.99 5.19 -2.11
C ALA A 80 9.31 6.59 -1.56
N MET A 81 8.71 6.98 -0.43
CA MET A 81 9.04 8.24 0.25
C MET A 81 10.52 8.30 0.69
N ARG A 82 11.08 7.19 1.17
CA ARG A 82 12.50 7.12 1.54
C ARG A 82 13.40 7.21 0.32
N ALA A 83 13.06 6.53 -0.78
CA ALA A 83 13.79 6.60 -2.03
C ALA A 83 13.79 8.02 -2.61
N GLN A 84 12.64 8.69 -2.60
CA GLN A 84 12.49 10.09 -2.99
C GLN A 84 13.39 11.00 -2.16
N ALA A 85 13.40 10.83 -0.84
CA ALA A 85 14.27 11.62 0.04
C ALA A 85 15.76 11.43 -0.29
N LEU A 86 16.19 10.20 -0.59
CA LEU A 86 17.56 9.92 -1.02
C LEU A 86 17.89 10.58 -2.36
N ARG A 87 17.03 10.42 -3.37
CA ARG A 87 17.19 11.04 -4.70
C ARG A 87 17.33 12.57 -4.58
N LEU A 88 16.49 13.20 -3.76
CA LEU A 88 16.50 14.65 -3.57
C LEU A 88 17.73 15.12 -2.77
N SER A 89 18.22 14.31 -1.82
CA SER A 89 19.43 14.59 -1.06
C SER A 89 20.70 14.60 -1.93
N ASP A 90 20.75 13.79 -2.97
CA ASP A 90 21.91 13.76 -3.89
C ASP A 90 21.91 14.94 -4.87
N ASN A 91 20.76 15.60 -5.08
CA ASN A 91 20.56 16.63 -6.10
C ASN A 91 20.45 18.07 -5.51
N LYS A 92 21.27 18.40 -4.50
CA LYS A 92 21.18 19.65 -3.71
C LYS A 92 21.23 20.96 -4.50
N ALA A 93 21.78 20.97 -5.72
CA ALA A 93 22.01 22.20 -6.48
C ALA A 93 20.75 22.76 -7.16
N SER A 94 19.64 22.01 -7.25
CA SER A 94 18.44 22.45 -7.98
C SER A 94 17.14 21.87 -7.41
N LEU A 95 16.93 21.97 -6.09
CA LEU A 95 15.68 21.56 -5.46
C LEU A 95 14.58 22.60 -5.70
N ALA A 96 13.80 22.42 -6.76
CA ALA A 96 12.56 23.15 -6.94
C ALA A 96 11.51 22.66 -5.91
N PRO A 97 10.76 23.56 -5.24
CA PRO A 97 9.84 23.17 -4.16
C PRO A 97 8.80 22.10 -4.55
N HIS A 98 8.36 22.07 -5.80
CA HIS A 98 7.38 21.08 -6.28
C HIS A 98 7.93 19.65 -6.28
N LEU A 99 9.25 19.46 -6.41
CA LEU A 99 9.88 18.12 -6.41
C LEU A 99 9.79 17.44 -5.04
N LEU A 100 9.68 18.23 -3.95
CA LEU A 100 9.46 17.69 -2.61
C LEU A 100 8.08 17.03 -2.46
N SER A 101 7.12 17.41 -3.31
CA SER A 101 5.74 16.90 -3.30
C SER A 101 5.47 15.79 -4.33
N ILE A 102 6.48 15.35 -5.08
CA ILE A 102 6.32 14.39 -6.18
C ILE A 102 7.12 13.13 -5.89
N ILE A 103 6.46 11.98 -6.03
CA ILE A 103 7.07 10.65 -6.15
C ILE A 103 7.04 10.27 -7.63
N GLU A 104 8.22 9.94 -8.17
CA GLU A 104 8.39 9.51 -9.55
C GLU A 104 8.56 7.99 -9.61
N ALA A 105 8.47 7.42 -10.81
CA ALA A 105 8.60 5.97 -11.01
C ALA A 105 9.94 5.42 -10.48
N ALA A 106 11.03 6.21 -10.52
CA ALA A 106 12.34 5.80 -9.99
C ALA A 106 12.36 5.59 -8.47
N ASP A 107 11.39 6.15 -7.74
CA ASP A 107 11.28 6.00 -6.28
C ASP A 107 10.59 4.68 -5.89
N LEU A 108 9.83 4.07 -6.81
CA LEU A 108 9.18 2.79 -6.59
C LEU A 108 10.18 1.66 -6.91
N ILE A 109 10.68 1.03 -5.84
CA ILE A 109 11.61 -0.10 -5.96
C ILE A 109 10.85 -1.31 -6.51
N ALA A 110 11.37 -1.90 -7.59
CA ALA A 110 10.90 -3.16 -8.15
C ALA A 110 11.29 -4.36 -7.28
#